data_AF-A0A2C9ELY5-F1
#
_entry.id   AF-A0A2C9ELY5-F1
#
_cell.length_a   1.000
_cell.length_b   1.000
_cell.length_c   1.000
_cell.angle_alpha   90.00
_cell.angle_beta   90.00
_cell.angle_gamma   90.00
#
_symmetry.space_group_name_H-M   'P 1'
#
loop_
_entity.id
_entity.type
_entity.pdbx_description
1 polymer ?
#
loop_
_entity_poly.entity_id
_entity_poly.type
_entity_poly.pdbx_seq_one_letter_code
_entity_poly.pdbx_strand_id
1 'polypeptide(L)'
;MAEGGDDSLLTPVLRNLREIHKHLGFVALFPDKDVCATHLYFWLIVWPQLEQMFVDALENGQGSIPLRYLARCYECYGDRLFGDPVATREAILTSLEASLVQVMECLGIPQQRAQAAILQFLRRLGRLIRHDSFPGRTSVDAPVKELELALGRSQKAGAVIQHLEHLFEGVKVLHAAGRWSLPEPRPVLPDELHEVHRNLYQQARSDAAVGRRSPSLLLDRLVSIFKAQIRHVEPGEFLSQQARQVGRSKATRSLIEHNAGQLHAYVLLEQIKSDLHVGRRLQRVENSVQVLVGISGSDRECWQAFFQDISLSLFLLNAIFSSALTLIQRLFGEEAFAEAALILRRLVEAEQTEGQQRERLLAVAAREQISALKALLDSYHAQHHLGWLSMELLAFIYAFKYNYDPGFQPHATDKLEAILDDCVDQRDIRHRIVYETQFGRCTRTLSPAGADVALIMIHQYNRYILAHCEYPLEYLCNPLQRLSEILQRSLSAASAGGEIEAATLKRCINAEFGTGKSKSVMRIGGLRPYECLRDVGFYLSALHLEKQEALNPGLFLYLALSDALQHQVLQLLSPASYAEDLRRQQARSPESPDQGF
;
A
#
# COMPACT_ATOMS: atom_id res chain seq x y z
N MET A 1 -17.43 9.83 -31.78
CA MET A 1 -16.15 9.20 -31.40
C MET A 1 -15.08 10.25 -31.56
N ALA A 2 -14.43 10.65 -30.47
CA ALA A 2 -13.26 11.51 -30.47
C ALA A 2 -12.32 10.99 -29.38
N GLU A 3 -11.05 10.97 -29.75
CA GLU A 3 -9.87 10.38 -29.12
C GLU A 3 -9.77 10.60 -27.61
N GLY A 4 -9.58 9.51 -26.87
CA GLY A 4 -9.28 9.49 -25.43
C GLY A 4 -7.80 9.75 -25.15
N GLY A 5 -7.29 10.90 -25.58
CA GLY A 5 -6.08 11.49 -25.00
C GLY A 5 -6.48 12.37 -23.82
N ASP A 6 -5.62 12.46 -22.79
CA ASP A 6 -5.76 13.44 -21.72
C ASP A 6 -6.11 14.81 -22.33
N ASP A 7 -7.31 15.28 -22.00
CA ASP A 7 -7.93 16.43 -22.65
C ASP A 7 -7.00 17.64 -22.68
N SER A 8 -7.08 18.42 -23.76
CA SER A 8 -6.46 19.73 -23.90
C SER A 8 -6.75 20.67 -22.71
N LEU A 9 -7.90 20.50 -22.05
CA LEU A 9 -8.30 21.24 -20.85
C LEU A 9 -7.69 20.68 -19.55
N LEU A 10 -7.40 19.38 -19.50
CA LEU A 10 -6.90 18.69 -18.31
C LEU A 10 -5.40 18.88 -18.13
N THR A 11 -4.64 18.75 -19.21
CA THR A 11 -3.16 18.79 -19.17
C THR A 11 -2.60 20.07 -18.51
N PRO A 12 -3.08 21.28 -18.86
CA PRO A 12 -2.59 22.52 -18.26
C PRO A 12 -2.99 22.68 -16.79
N VAL A 13 -4.19 22.23 -16.41
CA VAL A 13 -4.71 22.32 -15.04
C VAL A 13 -4.00 21.34 -14.12
N LEU A 14 -3.84 20.08 -14.55
CA LEU A 14 -3.07 19.07 -13.82
C LEU A 14 -1.61 19.51 -13.65
N ARG A 15 -1.04 20.18 -14.65
CA ARG A 15 0.29 20.80 -14.54
C ARG A 15 0.33 21.91 -13.48
N ASN A 16 -0.65 22.80 -13.45
CA ASN A 16 -0.73 23.84 -12.41
C ASN A 16 -0.88 23.22 -11.01
N LEU A 17 -1.75 22.21 -10.86
CA LEU A 17 -1.92 21.49 -9.60
C LEU A 17 -0.61 20.82 -9.15
N ARG A 18 0.16 20.21 -10.08
CA ARG A 18 1.49 19.65 -9.80
C ARG A 18 2.52 20.71 -9.39
N GLU A 19 2.52 21.89 -10.01
CA GLU A 19 3.42 22.96 -9.60
C GLU A 19 3.00 23.56 -8.25
N ILE A 20 1.69 23.75 -7.99
CA ILE A 20 1.18 24.16 -6.65
C ILE A 20 1.68 23.17 -5.59
N HIS A 21 1.53 21.87 -5.87
CA HIS A 21 1.98 20.79 -4.99
C HIS A 21 3.48 20.87 -4.68
N LYS A 22 4.32 21.01 -5.71
CA LYS A 22 5.77 21.15 -5.56
C LYS A 22 6.18 22.30 -4.63
N HIS A 23 5.47 23.43 -4.67
CA HIS A 23 5.76 24.60 -3.83
C HIS A 23 5.19 24.52 -2.41
N LEU A 24 4.18 23.65 -2.20
CA LEU A 24 3.59 23.38 -0.88
C LEU A 24 4.36 22.32 -0.07
N GLY A 25 5.29 21.59 -0.68
CA GLY A 25 5.97 20.46 -0.03
C GLY A 25 5.11 19.20 -0.06
N PHE A 26 5.57 18.10 0.57
CA PHE A 26 4.99 16.74 0.56
C PHE A 26 3.57 16.61 1.17
N VAL A 27 2.63 17.50 0.84
CA VAL A 27 1.21 17.30 1.10
C VAL A 27 0.64 16.68 -0.16
N ALA A 28 0.60 15.35 -0.25
CA ALA A 28 0.05 14.63 -1.41
C ALA A 28 -1.40 15.10 -1.66
N LEU A 29 -1.55 16.06 -2.58
CA LEU A 29 -2.85 16.63 -2.94
C LEU A 29 -3.53 15.81 -4.05
N PHE A 30 -2.75 14.98 -4.74
CA PHE A 30 -3.20 14.00 -5.71
C PHE A 30 -2.21 12.83 -5.72
N PRO A 31 -2.58 11.62 -5.28
CA PRO A 31 -2.04 10.45 -5.93
C PRO A 31 -2.57 10.45 -7.37
N ASP A 32 -1.69 10.30 -8.36
CA ASP A 32 -2.14 10.06 -9.73
C ASP A 32 -3.10 8.84 -9.71
N LYS A 33 -4.42 9.12 -9.79
CA LYS A 33 -5.59 8.27 -10.10
C LYS A 33 -6.73 8.21 -9.09
N ASP A 34 -6.60 8.73 -7.87
CA ASP A 34 -7.74 8.84 -6.97
C ASP A 34 -7.88 10.28 -6.46
N VAL A 35 -8.92 10.95 -6.95
CA VAL A 35 -9.38 12.25 -6.44
C VAL A 35 -9.98 11.97 -5.08
N CYS A 36 -9.12 11.75 -4.09
CA CYS A 36 -9.54 11.51 -2.74
C CYS A 36 -8.61 12.22 -1.78
N ALA A 37 -9.11 13.29 -1.15
CA ALA A 37 -8.47 13.95 -0.02
C ALA A 37 -9.48 14.83 0.70
N THR A 38 -9.83 14.47 1.94
CA THR A 38 -10.61 15.26 2.94
C THR A 38 -9.95 16.59 3.35
N HIS A 39 -8.87 16.98 2.67
CA HIS A 39 -8.03 18.06 3.14
C HIS A 39 -8.69 19.40 2.85
N LEU A 40 -8.61 20.33 3.81
CA LEU A 40 -8.73 21.78 3.56
C LEU A 40 -8.02 22.23 2.26
N TYR A 41 -6.95 21.54 1.85
CA TYR A 41 -6.22 21.80 0.61
C TYR A 41 -7.02 21.42 -0.63
N PHE A 42 -7.73 20.28 -0.63
CA PHE A 42 -8.62 19.92 -1.73
C PHE A 42 -9.66 21.01 -1.92
N TRP A 43 -10.31 21.45 -0.84
CA TRP A 43 -11.34 22.49 -0.88
C TRP A 43 -10.82 23.87 -1.29
N LEU A 44 -9.58 24.21 -0.94
CA LEU A 44 -9.00 25.52 -1.22
C LEU A 44 -8.19 25.58 -2.52
N ILE A 45 -7.74 24.46 -3.07
CA ILE A 45 -6.84 24.44 -4.25
C ILE A 45 -7.46 23.70 -5.42
N VAL A 46 -8.02 22.51 -5.15
CA VAL A 46 -8.48 21.58 -6.18
C VAL A 46 -9.91 21.89 -6.60
N TRP A 47 -10.80 21.95 -5.61
CA TRP A 47 -12.22 22.12 -5.80
C TRP A 47 -12.57 23.39 -6.60
N PRO A 48 -11.96 24.56 -6.35
CA PRO A 48 -12.24 25.77 -7.13
C PRO A 48 -11.81 25.62 -8.60
N GLN A 49 -10.75 24.86 -8.88
CA GLN A 49 -10.34 24.56 -10.26
C GLN A 49 -11.32 23.60 -10.94
N LEU A 50 -11.81 22.58 -10.22
CA LEU A 50 -12.83 21.66 -10.72
C LEU A 50 -14.14 22.39 -11.03
N GLU A 51 -14.59 23.31 -10.16
CA GLU A 51 -15.78 24.13 -10.42
C GLU A 51 -15.62 24.95 -11.72
N GLN A 52 -14.45 25.55 -11.96
CA GLN A 52 -14.19 26.25 -13.24
C GLN A 52 -14.23 25.30 -14.44
N MET A 53 -13.70 24.09 -14.29
CA MET A 53 -13.74 23.08 -15.35
C MET A 53 -15.16 22.56 -15.60
N PHE A 54 -16.00 22.46 -14.57
CA PHE A 54 -17.39 22.04 -14.73
C PHE A 54 -18.17 23.08 -15.52
N VAL A 55 -18.00 24.37 -15.19
CA VAL A 55 -18.61 25.47 -15.95
C VAL A 55 -18.18 25.40 -17.42
N ASP A 56 -16.89 25.27 -17.70
CA ASP A 56 -16.40 25.20 -19.08
C ASP A 56 -16.88 23.97 -19.84
N ALA A 57 -16.91 22.80 -19.18
CA ALA A 57 -17.37 21.56 -19.78
C ALA A 57 -18.86 21.55 -20.11
N LEU A 58 -19.67 22.25 -19.31
CA LEU A 58 -21.10 22.44 -19.54
C LEU A 58 -21.38 23.48 -20.63
N GLU A 59 -20.68 24.62 -20.60
CA GLU A 59 -20.91 25.74 -21.52
C GLU A 59 -20.37 25.49 -22.93
N ASN A 60 -19.17 24.91 -23.04
CA ASN A 60 -18.47 24.77 -24.33
C ASN A 60 -18.52 23.35 -24.90
N GLY A 61 -19.08 22.39 -24.16
CA GLY A 61 -19.19 20.98 -24.58
C GLY A 61 -17.83 20.28 -24.78
N GLN A 62 -16.73 20.95 -24.44
CA GLN A 62 -15.37 20.44 -24.48
C GLN A 62 -15.06 19.76 -23.14
N GLY A 63 -14.58 18.52 -23.17
CA GLY A 63 -14.40 17.73 -21.96
C GLY A 63 -14.38 16.24 -22.22
N SER A 64 -13.48 15.53 -21.54
CA SER A 64 -13.52 14.07 -21.46
C SER A 64 -14.89 13.58 -20.95
N ILE A 65 -15.25 12.34 -21.30
CA ILE A 65 -16.49 11.70 -20.81
C ILE A 65 -16.61 11.76 -19.27
N PRO A 66 -15.56 11.44 -18.48
CA PRO A 66 -15.60 11.56 -17.03
C PRO A 66 -15.88 12.99 -16.54
N LEU A 67 -15.23 14.01 -17.14
CA LEU A 67 -15.36 15.40 -16.69
C LEU A 67 -16.78 15.93 -16.91
N ARG A 68 -17.36 15.67 -18.08
CA ARG A 68 -18.75 16.08 -18.39
C ARG A 68 -19.76 15.35 -17.51
N TYR A 69 -19.51 14.09 -17.20
CA TYR A 69 -20.34 13.33 -16.25
C TYR A 69 -20.30 14.00 -14.86
N LEU A 70 -19.12 14.28 -14.32
CA LEU A 70 -18.95 14.95 -13.03
C LEU A 70 -19.61 16.34 -13.00
N ALA A 71 -19.42 17.13 -14.05
CA ALA A 71 -20.01 18.46 -14.16
C ALA A 71 -21.54 18.42 -14.12
N ARG A 72 -22.17 17.49 -14.83
CA ARG A 72 -23.63 17.29 -14.82
C ARG A 72 -24.13 16.82 -13.45
N CYS A 73 -23.43 15.89 -12.81
CA CYS A 73 -23.78 15.47 -11.46
C CYS A 73 -23.71 16.67 -10.48
N TYR A 74 -22.66 17.48 -10.58
CA TYR A 74 -22.53 18.67 -9.73
C TYR A 74 -23.62 19.71 -10.01
N GLU A 75 -23.97 19.95 -11.28
CA GLU A 75 -25.07 20.86 -11.66
C GLU A 75 -26.42 20.41 -11.07
N CYS A 76 -26.71 19.11 -11.11
CA CYS A 76 -27.99 18.56 -10.64
C CYS A 76 -28.12 18.47 -9.12
N TYR A 77 -27.04 18.08 -8.44
CA TYR A 77 -27.08 17.72 -7.02
C TYR A 77 -26.31 18.69 -6.11
N GLY A 78 -25.41 19.50 -6.68
CA GLY A 78 -24.60 20.49 -5.98
C GLY A 78 -23.84 19.88 -4.81
N ASP A 79 -23.82 20.63 -3.71
CA ASP A 79 -23.06 20.25 -2.51
C ASP A 79 -23.71 19.08 -1.72
N ARG A 80 -24.92 18.63 -2.08
CA ARG A 80 -25.61 17.50 -1.41
C ARG A 80 -24.91 16.16 -1.62
N LEU A 81 -23.97 16.10 -2.56
CA LEU A 81 -23.16 14.92 -2.85
C LEU A 81 -22.00 14.76 -1.87
N PHE A 82 -21.73 15.73 -1.00
CA PHE A 82 -20.65 15.60 -0.03
C PHE A 82 -21.20 15.18 1.32
N GLY A 83 -20.53 14.21 1.94
CA GLY A 83 -20.82 13.78 3.31
C GLY A 83 -22.12 12.98 3.45
N ASP A 84 -22.83 12.76 2.36
CA ASP A 84 -24.01 11.91 2.29
C ASP A 84 -23.76 10.72 1.33
N PRO A 85 -23.33 9.57 1.88
CA PRO A 85 -23.11 8.36 1.09
C PRO A 85 -24.38 7.84 0.42
N VAL A 86 -25.55 8.16 0.96
CA VAL A 86 -26.85 7.70 0.44
C VAL A 86 -27.22 8.55 -0.77
N ALA A 87 -27.24 9.88 -0.61
CA ALA A 87 -27.53 10.81 -1.70
C ALA A 87 -26.55 10.64 -2.88
N THR A 88 -25.28 10.43 -2.56
CA THR A 88 -24.23 10.21 -3.57
C THR A 88 -24.45 8.92 -4.35
N ARG A 89 -24.76 7.82 -3.65
CA ARG A 89 -25.05 6.53 -4.30
C ARG A 89 -26.25 6.64 -5.21
N GLU A 90 -27.29 7.35 -4.80
CA GLU A 90 -28.47 7.62 -5.63
C GLU A 90 -28.09 8.45 -6.86
N ALA A 91 -27.35 9.53 -6.68
CA ALA A 91 -26.88 10.38 -7.78
C ALA A 91 -26.03 9.62 -8.81
N ILE A 92 -25.14 8.73 -8.36
CA ILE A 92 -24.37 7.84 -9.24
C ILE A 92 -25.31 6.98 -10.09
N LEU A 93 -26.25 6.28 -9.46
CA LEU A 93 -27.11 5.33 -10.16
C LEU A 93 -28.03 6.04 -11.16
N THR A 94 -28.63 7.16 -10.77
CA THR A 94 -29.50 7.97 -11.64
C THR A 94 -28.74 8.61 -12.80
N SER A 95 -27.53 9.13 -12.56
CA SER A 95 -26.72 9.77 -13.61
C SER A 95 -26.15 8.76 -14.61
N LEU A 96 -25.77 7.57 -14.14
CA LEU A 96 -25.38 6.46 -15.00
C LEU A 96 -26.55 5.95 -15.85
N GLU A 97 -27.75 5.85 -15.28
CA GLU A 97 -28.96 5.51 -16.04
C GLU A 97 -29.17 6.47 -17.19
N ALA A 98 -29.22 7.78 -16.90
CA ALA A 98 -29.44 8.81 -17.90
C ALA A 98 -28.36 8.79 -19.01
N SER A 99 -27.09 8.62 -18.63
CA SER A 99 -25.97 8.58 -19.57
C SER A 99 -26.03 7.35 -20.48
N LEU A 100 -26.35 6.17 -19.93
CA LEU A 100 -26.46 4.94 -20.70
C LEU A 100 -27.68 4.98 -21.63
N VAL A 101 -28.83 5.48 -21.18
CA VAL A 101 -30.01 5.67 -22.03
C VAL A 101 -29.67 6.57 -23.22
N GLN A 102 -29.04 7.73 -22.98
CA GLN A 102 -28.65 8.66 -24.03
C GLN A 102 -27.72 8.01 -25.06
N VAL A 103 -26.70 7.28 -24.62
CA VAL A 103 -25.75 6.61 -25.53
C VAL A 103 -26.44 5.51 -26.34
N MET A 104 -27.32 4.73 -25.72
CA MET A 104 -28.06 3.67 -26.41
C MET A 104 -29.03 4.23 -27.45
N GLU A 105 -29.68 5.36 -27.18
CA GLU A 105 -30.53 6.07 -28.13
C GLU A 105 -29.71 6.58 -29.33
N CYS A 106 -28.57 7.23 -29.07
CA CYS A 106 -27.67 7.70 -30.14
C CYS A 106 -27.15 6.56 -31.03
N LEU A 107 -26.95 5.37 -30.47
CA LEU A 107 -26.52 4.19 -31.20
C LEU A 107 -27.69 3.43 -31.87
N GLY A 108 -28.94 3.86 -31.67
CA GLY A 108 -30.13 3.24 -32.24
C GLY A 108 -30.36 1.82 -31.71
N ILE A 109 -30.13 1.58 -30.41
CA ILE A 109 -30.46 0.31 -29.73
C ILE A 109 -31.96 0.35 -29.34
N PRO A 110 -32.75 -0.71 -29.57
CA PRO A 110 -34.17 -0.71 -29.23
C PRO A 110 -34.43 -0.44 -27.75
N GLN A 111 -35.30 0.55 -27.46
CA GLN A 111 -35.53 1.10 -26.12
C GLN A 111 -35.94 0.05 -25.08
N GLN A 112 -36.83 -0.89 -25.43
CA GLN A 112 -37.27 -1.95 -24.52
C GLN A 112 -36.14 -2.88 -24.07
N ARG A 113 -35.22 -3.23 -25.00
CA ARG A 113 -34.07 -4.10 -24.70
C ARG A 113 -33.00 -3.35 -23.92
N ALA A 114 -32.76 -2.09 -24.28
CA ALA A 114 -31.85 -1.19 -23.58
C ALA A 114 -32.24 -1.00 -22.11
N GLN A 115 -33.51 -0.69 -21.85
CA GLN A 115 -33.99 -0.33 -20.51
C GLN A 115 -33.96 -1.52 -19.54
N ALA A 116 -34.34 -2.72 -19.99
CA ALA A 116 -34.23 -3.93 -19.16
C ALA A 116 -32.78 -4.25 -18.77
N ALA A 117 -31.84 -4.12 -19.72
CA ALA A 117 -30.43 -4.38 -19.49
C ALA A 117 -29.79 -3.35 -18.53
N ILE A 118 -30.09 -2.06 -18.71
CA ILE A 118 -29.61 -0.97 -17.83
C ILE A 118 -30.12 -1.19 -16.40
N LEU A 119 -31.41 -1.46 -16.20
CA LEU A 119 -31.99 -1.65 -14.87
C LEU A 119 -31.37 -2.85 -14.14
N GLN A 120 -31.10 -3.96 -14.84
CA GLN A 120 -30.44 -5.12 -14.25
C GLN A 120 -29.00 -4.79 -13.85
N PHE A 121 -28.26 -4.11 -14.72
CA PHE A 121 -26.90 -3.65 -14.45
C PHE A 121 -26.85 -2.73 -13.22
N LEU A 122 -27.68 -1.69 -13.18
CA LEU A 122 -27.71 -0.71 -12.09
C LEU A 122 -28.11 -1.34 -10.75
N ARG A 123 -29.06 -2.28 -10.74
CA ARG A 123 -29.41 -3.01 -9.50
C ARG A 123 -28.23 -3.79 -8.93
N ARG A 124 -27.41 -4.42 -9.79
CA ARG A 124 -26.21 -5.14 -9.33
C ARG A 124 -25.11 -4.19 -8.91
N LEU A 125 -24.81 -3.18 -9.72
CA LEU A 125 -23.84 -2.16 -9.38
C LEU A 125 -24.18 -1.48 -8.05
N GLY A 126 -25.45 -1.13 -7.84
CA GLY A 126 -25.93 -0.54 -6.60
C GLY A 126 -25.71 -1.43 -5.37
N ARG A 127 -25.76 -2.76 -5.50
CA ARG A 127 -25.42 -3.70 -4.40
C ARG A 127 -23.91 -3.79 -4.14
N LEU A 128 -23.10 -3.53 -5.16
CA LEU A 128 -21.64 -3.57 -5.10
C LEU A 128 -21.06 -2.27 -4.54
N ILE A 129 -21.68 -1.12 -4.84
CA ILE A 129 -21.36 0.16 -4.23
C ILE A 129 -21.83 0.11 -2.76
N ARG A 130 -20.91 -0.28 -1.88
CA ARG A 130 -21.11 -0.21 -0.43
C ARG A 130 -20.94 1.24 0.03
N HIS A 131 -21.43 1.53 1.23
CA HIS A 131 -21.12 2.78 1.90
C HIS A 131 -19.60 2.88 1.96
N ASP A 132 -18.97 2.01 2.74
CA ASP A 132 -17.62 1.46 2.63
C ASP A 132 -16.55 1.98 1.68
N SER A 133 -16.74 1.55 0.44
CA SER A 133 -15.71 1.18 -0.51
C SER A 133 -16.36 1.06 -1.89
N PHE A 134 -15.64 1.51 -2.91
CA PHE A 134 -16.06 1.31 -4.29
C PHE A 134 -15.63 -0.09 -4.77
N PRO A 135 -16.46 -0.81 -5.53
CA PRO A 135 -16.09 -2.13 -6.02
C PRO A 135 -14.85 -2.06 -6.94
N GLY A 136 -13.84 -2.88 -6.65
CA GLY A 136 -12.66 -3.01 -7.51
C GLY A 136 -13.03 -3.52 -8.92
N ARG A 137 -12.15 -3.28 -9.90
CA ARG A 137 -12.39 -3.57 -11.32
C ARG A 137 -12.93 -4.99 -11.58
N THR A 138 -12.35 -5.99 -10.93
CA THR A 138 -12.76 -7.41 -11.03
C THR A 138 -14.19 -7.69 -10.54
N SER A 139 -14.70 -6.89 -9.61
CA SER A 139 -16.08 -7.01 -9.10
C SER A 139 -17.10 -6.41 -10.06
N VAL A 140 -16.68 -5.42 -10.85
CA VAL A 140 -17.51 -4.71 -11.83
C VAL A 140 -17.52 -5.44 -13.20
N ASP A 141 -16.52 -6.27 -13.50
CA ASP A 141 -16.45 -7.04 -14.74
C ASP A 141 -17.65 -7.98 -14.94
N ALA A 142 -18.16 -8.61 -13.87
CA ALA A 142 -19.31 -9.49 -13.96
C ALA A 142 -20.61 -8.78 -14.41
N PRO A 143 -21.06 -7.67 -13.77
CA PRO A 143 -22.22 -6.92 -14.25
C PRO A 143 -21.98 -6.25 -15.62
N VAL A 144 -20.76 -5.82 -15.95
CA VAL A 144 -20.42 -5.28 -17.29
C VAL A 144 -20.57 -6.35 -18.37
N LYS A 145 -20.10 -7.57 -18.11
CA LYS A 145 -20.24 -8.71 -19.03
C LYS A 145 -21.70 -9.13 -19.22
N GLU A 146 -22.51 -9.05 -18.18
CA GLU A 146 -23.96 -9.29 -18.29
C GLU A 146 -24.65 -8.23 -19.15
N LEU A 147 -24.27 -6.95 -18.99
CA LEU A 147 -24.76 -5.86 -19.84
C LEU A 147 -24.37 -6.10 -21.31
N GLU A 148 -23.12 -6.49 -21.57
CA GLU A 148 -22.65 -6.83 -22.92
C GLU A 148 -23.45 -7.99 -23.54
N LEU A 149 -23.70 -9.05 -22.76
CA LEU A 149 -24.51 -10.20 -23.21
C LEU A 149 -25.96 -9.81 -23.50
N ALA A 150 -26.57 -8.98 -22.65
CA ALA A 150 -27.93 -8.51 -22.82
C ALA A 150 -28.11 -7.64 -24.07
N LEU A 151 -27.13 -6.78 -24.39
CA LEU A 151 -27.11 -5.95 -25.60
C LEU A 151 -26.78 -6.75 -26.86
N GLY A 152 -26.11 -7.90 -26.72
CA GLY A 152 -25.68 -8.77 -27.80
C GLY A 152 -24.34 -8.33 -28.40
N ARG A 153 -23.45 -9.30 -28.68
CA ARG A 153 -22.09 -9.07 -29.20
C ARG A 153 -22.12 -8.35 -30.56
N SER A 154 -22.11 -7.03 -30.52
CA SER A 154 -22.18 -6.13 -31.67
C SER A 154 -21.23 -4.95 -31.44
N GLN A 155 -20.80 -4.30 -32.53
CA GLN A 155 -19.98 -3.08 -32.42
C GLN A 155 -20.67 -1.98 -31.58
N LYS A 156 -22.00 -1.91 -31.63
CA LYS A 156 -22.79 -0.96 -30.81
C LYS A 156 -22.71 -1.29 -29.32
N ALA A 157 -22.80 -2.58 -28.94
CA ALA A 157 -22.62 -3.00 -27.56
C ALA A 157 -21.20 -2.71 -27.07
N GLY A 158 -20.18 -2.99 -27.88
CA GLY A 158 -18.79 -2.64 -27.57
C GLY A 158 -18.59 -1.15 -27.30
N ALA A 159 -19.23 -0.28 -28.10
CA ALA A 159 -19.18 1.17 -27.90
C ALA A 159 -19.86 1.62 -26.59
N VAL A 160 -20.96 0.96 -26.19
CA VAL A 160 -21.60 1.22 -24.88
C VAL A 160 -20.67 0.83 -23.73
N ILE A 161 -20.04 -0.35 -23.80
CA ILE A 161 -19.13 -0.81 -22.76
C ILE A 161 -17.92 0.13 -22.65
N GLN A 162 -17.33 0.51 -23.77
CA GLN A 162 -16.22 1.46 -23.79
C GLN A 162 -16.63 2.82 -23.20
N HIS A 163 -17.85 3.30 -23.46
CA HIS A 163 -18.35 4.54 -22.85
C HIS A 163 -18.51 4.39 -21.33
N LEU A 164 -19.06 3.26 -20.87
CA LEU A 164 -19.24 2.95 -19.45
C LEU A 164 -17.90 2.86 -18.71
N GLU A 165 -16.87 2.27 -19.33
CA GLU A 165 -15.51 2.21 -18.78
C GLU A 165 -14.96 3.61 -18.50
N HIS A 166 -15.20 4.58 -19.40
CA HIS A 166 -14.82 5.96 -19.17
C HIS A 166 -15.66 6.62 -18.06
N LEU A 167 -16.95 6.33 -17.96
CA LEU A 167 -17.81 6.89 -16.90
C LEU A 167 -17.39 6.41 -15.50
N PHE A 168 -16.84 5.20 -15.37
CA PHE A 168 -16.43 4.69 -14.06
C PHE A 168 -15.36 5.55 -13.38
N GLU A 169 -14.50 6.23 -14.12
CA GLU A 169 -13.55 7.17 -13.53
C GLU A 169 -14.28 8.33 -12.84
N GLY A 170 -15.32 8.90 -13.47
CA GLY A 170 -16.16 9.93 -12.83
C GLY A 170 -16.98 9.39 -11.66
N VAL A 171 -17.45 8.14 -11.74
CA VAL A 171 -18.22 7.50 -10.67
C VAL A 171 -17.38 7.30 -9.40
N LYS A 172 -16.11 6.90 -9.54
CA LYS A 172 -15.19 6.76 -8.39
C LYS A 172 -15.03 8.07 -7.64
N VAL A 173 -14.78 9.15 -8.39
CA VAL A 173 -14.65 10.50 -7.83
C VAL A 173 -15.92 10.91 -7.09
N LEU A 174 -17.09 10.64 -7.68
CA LEU A 174 -18.38 10.95 -7.06
C LEU A 174 -18.61 10.13 -5.78
N HIS A 175 -18.35 8.83 -5.82
CA HIS A 175 -18.50 7.94 -4.65
C HIS A 175 -17.61 8.38 -3.50
N ALA A 176 -16.37 8.77 -3.81
CA ALA A 176 -15.43 9.25 -2.83
C ALA A 176 -15.92 10.55 -2.17
N ALA A 177 -16.43 11.51 -2.97
CA ALA A 177 -17.03 12.75 -2.47
C ALA A 177 -18.15 12.49 -1.44
N GLY A 178 -19.01 11.51 -1.69
CA GLY A 178 -20.10 11.12 -0.78
C GLY A 178 -19.66 10.54 0.55
N ARG A 179 -18.43 10.04 0.65
CA ARG A 179 -17.89 9.52 1.92
C ARG A 179 -17.21 10.58 2.76
N TRP A 180 -17.07 11.80 2.24
CA TRP A 180 -16.36 12.85 2.94
C TRP A 180 -17.31 13.81 3.59
N SER A 181 -17.27 13.85 4.92
CA SER A 181 -17.88 14.93 5.67
C SER A 181 -17.33 16.26 5.15
N LEU A 182 -18.22 17.14 4.68
CA LEU A 182 -17.85 18.53 4.51
C LEU A 182 -17.33 19.01 5.86
N PRO A 183 -16.16 19.69 5.92
CA PRO A 183 -15.85 20.48 7.09
C PRO A 183 -16.98 21.50 7.19
N GLU A 184 -17.81 21.40 8.22
CA GLU A 184 -18.84 22.40 8.48
C GLU A 184 -18.28 23.43 9.48
N PRO A 185 -18.25 24.72 9.12
CA PRO A 185 -18.65 25.29 7.83
C PRO A 185 -17.60 25.10 6.72
N ARG A 186 -18.06 24.97 5.45
CA ARG A 186 -17.20 24.88 4.26
C ARG A 186 -16.19 26.03 4.31
N PRO A 187 -14.89 25.78 4.05
CA PRO A 187 -13.91 26.85 3.92
C PRO A 187 -14.36 27.76 2.77
N VAL A 188 -14.88 28.93 3.10
CA VAL A 188 -15.23 29.94 2.09
C VAL A 188 -13.90 30.53 1.63
N LEU A 189 -13.57 30.33 0.35
CA LEU A 189 -12.43 31.01 -0.22
C LEU A 189 -12.73 32.52 -0.22
N PRO A 190 -11.78 33.36 0.24
CA PRO A 190 -11.81 34.78 -0.04
C PRO A 190 -11.96 35.04 -1.54
N ASP A 191 -12.70 36.09 -1.90
CA ASP A 191 -12.93 36.49 -3.30
C ASP A 191 -11.63 36.63 -4.09
N GLU A 192 -10.57 37.14 -3.43
CA GLU A 192 -9.22 37.26 -3.98
C GLU A 192 -8.64 35.91 -4.43
N LEU A 193 -8.87 34.83 -3.68
CA LEU A 193 -8.39 33.50 -4.07
C LEU A 193 -9.24 32.90 -5.19
N HIS A 194 -10.54 33.13 -5.19
CA HIS A 194 -11.42 32.77 -6.31
C HIS A 194 -10.99 33.47 -7.61
N GLU A 195 -10.55 34.72 -7.52
CA GLU A 195 -10.04 35.47 -8.66
C GLU A 195 -8.69 34.94 -9.14
N VAL A 196 -7.75 34.62 -8.23
CA VAL A 196 -6.47 34.00 -8.60
C VAL A 196 -6.69 32.63 -9.27
N HIS A 197 -7.63 31.82 -8.76
CA HIS A 197 -7.99 30.55 -9.38
C HIS A 197 -8.58 30.72 -10.78
N ARG A 198 -9.48 31.69 -10.98
CA ARG A 198 -10.03 32.01 -12.30
C ARG A 198 -8.95 32.48 -13.27
N ASN A 199 -8.06 33.35 -12.82
CA ASN A 199 -6.97 33.87 -13.64
C ASN A 199 -5.98 32.76 -14.04
N LEU A 200 -5.61 31.89 -13.11
CA LEU A 200 -4.77 30.71 -13.40
C LEU A 200 -5.45 29.77 -14.39
N TYR A 201 -6.75 29.55 -14.25
CA TYR A 201 -7.52 28.70 -15.16
C TYR A 201 -7.62 29.29 -16.58
N GLN A 202 -8.01 30.57 -16.69
CA GLN A 202 -8.08 31.28 -17.97
C GLN A 202 -6.73 31.36 -18.67
N GLN A 203 -5.66 31.58 -17.90
CA GLN A 203 -4.31 31.63 -18.43
C GLN A 203 -3.81 30.23 -18.85
N ALA A 204 -4.09 29.19 -18.08
CA ALA A 204 -3.73 27.82 -18.47
C ALA A 204 -4.40 27.42 -19.79
N ARG A 205 -5.66 27.85 -19.99
CA ARG A 205 -6.42 27.65 -21.23
C ARG A 205 -5.83 28.41 -22.41
N SER A 206 -5.38 29.65 -22.20
CA SER A 206 -4.76 30.44 -23.27
C SER A 206 -3.34 29.98 -23.60
N ASP A 207 -2.55 29.58 -22.59
CA ASP A 207 -1.18 29.07 -22.76
C ASP A 207 -1.15 27.67 -23.39
N ALA A 208 -2.19 26.84 -23.19
CA ALA A 208 -2.35 25.56 -23.89
C ALA A 208 -2.44 25.72 -25.41
N ALA A 209 -3.00 26.84 -25.89
CA ALA A 209 -3.05 27.17 -27.30
C ALA A 209 -1.70 27.64 -27.89
N VAL A 210 -0.73 28.01 -27.04
CA VAL A 210 0.52 28.69 -27.44
C VAL A 210 1.80 27.97 -26.96
N GLY A 211 1.68 26.95 -26.09
CA GLY A 211 2.80 26.14 -25.60
C GLY A 211 3.70 26.83 -24.56
N ARG A 212 3.21 27.83 -23.82
CA ARG A 212 4.00 28.60 -22.83
C ARG A 212 3.92 28.02 -21.42
N ARG A 213 4.91 28.38 -20.58
CA ARG A 213 4.95 28.04 -19.14
C ARG A 213 4.15 29.06 -18.33
N SER A 214 3.34 28.57 -17.38
CA SER A 214 2.62 29.41 -16.41
C SER A 214 3.61 30.33 -15.65
N PRO A 215 3.28 31.61 -15.42
CA PRO A 215 4.15 32.53 -14.68
C PRO A 215 4.20 32.14 -13.19
N SER A 216 5.40 31.97 -12.65
CA SER A 216 5.63 31.57 -11.24
C SER A 216 4.98 32.52 -10.23
N LEU A 217 4.79 33.80 -10.56
CA LEU A 217 4.28 34.82 -9.65
C LEU A 217 2.82 34.59 -9.17
N LEU A 218 1.90 34.19 -10.05
CA LEU A 218 0.50 33.92 -9.66
C LEU A 218 0.40 32.66 -8.81
N LEU A 219 1.23 31.68 -9.15
CA LEU A 219 1.38 30.44 -8.41
C LEU A 219 1.95 30.67 -7.00
N ASP A 220 3.04 31.43 -6.90
CA ASP A 220 3.68 31.79 -5.64
C ASP A 220 2.72 32.59 -4.75
N ARG A 221 1.92 33.48 -5.34
CA ARG A 221 0.89 34.24 -4.62
C ARG A 221 -0.21 33.33 -4.09
N LEU A 222 -0.73 32.40 -4.90
CA LEU A 222 -1.71 31.39 -4.48
C LEU A 222 -1.15 30.57 -3.31
N VAL A 223 0.06 30.04 -3.46
CA VAL A 223 0.75 29.22 -2.46
C VAL A 223 0.98 30.00 -1.16
N SER A 224 1.37 31.26 -1.24
CA SER A 224 1.58 32.11 -0.06
C SER A 224 0.28 32.39 0.70
N ILE A 225 -0.78 32.79 0.01
CA ILE A 225 -2.09 33.07 0.63
C ILE A 225 -2.66 31.78 1.22
N PHE A 226 -2.51 30.68 0.51
CA PHE A 226 -2.91 29.36 0.96
C PHE A 226 -2.16 28.97 2.25
N LYS A 227 -0.82 28.98 2.27
CA LYS A 227 -0.01 28.67 3.47
C LYS A 227 -0.44 29.50 4.69
N ALA A 228 -0.81 30.76 4.48
CA ALA A 228 -1.31 31.65 5.53
C ALA A 228 -2.70 31.23 6.08
N GLN A 229 -3.63 30.84 5.21
CA GLN A 229 -4.98 30.38 5.57
C GLN A 229 -4.96 29.08 6.39
N ILE A 230 -4.16 28.10 5.95
CA ILE A 230 -4.19 26.75 6.53
C ILE A 230 -3.22 26.57 7.70
N ARG A 231 -2.46 27.60 8.07
CA ARG A 231 -1.35 27.52 9.04
C ARG A 231 -0.49 26.29 8.78
N HIS A 232 0.00 26.16 7.54
CA HIS A 232 0.81 25.00 7.14
C HIS A 232 1.96 24.82 8.12
N VAL A 233 2.19 23.56 8.50
CA VAL A 233 3.27 23.19 9.39
C VAL A 233 4.07 22.09 8.71
N GLU A 234 5.34 22.37 8.46
CA GLU A 234 6.32 21.38 8.03
C GLU A 234 6.68 20.53 9.27
N PRO A 235 6.37 19.21 9.28
CA PRO A 235 6.40 18.42 10.52
C PRO A 235 7.79 18.34 11.15
N GLY A 236 8.84 18.27 10.33
CA GLY A 236 10.22 18.18 10.79
C GLY A 236 10.70 19.46 11.48
N GLU A 237 10.50 20.61 10.82
CA GLU A 237 10.79 21.93 11.36
C GLU A 237 9.96 22.22 12.60
N PHE A 238 8.68 21.86 12.61
CA PHE A 238 7.83 22.05 13.79
C PHE A 238 8.33 21.28 14.99
N LEU A 239 8.59 19.97 14.84
CA LEU A 239 9.15 19.19 15.95
C LEU A 239 10.48 19.76 16.40
N SER A 240 11.35 20.17 15.47
CA SER A 240 12.66 20.76 15.79
C SER A 240 12.51 22.06 16.60
N GLN A 241 11.61 22.96 16.20
CA GLN A 241 11.39 24.25 16.83
C GLN A 241 10.60 24.13 18.15
N GLN A 242 9.47 23.44 18.12
CA GLN A 242 8.61 23.26 19.30
C GLN A 242 9.27 22.39 20.36
N ALA A 243 10.02 21.35 19.99
CA ALA A 243 10.71 20.54 21.00
C ALA A 243 11.75 21.35 21.79
N ARG A 244 12.36 22.39 21.19
CA ARG A 244 13.27 23.30 21.90
C ARG A 244 12.54 24.19 22.90
N GLN A 245 11.26 24.48 22.66
CA GLN A 245 10.47 25.39 23.49
C GLN A 245 9.71 24.66 24.60
N VAL A 246 9.03 23.57 24.26
CA VAL A 246 8.10 22.86 25.17
C VAL A 246 8.51 21.43 25.49
N GLY A 247 9.62 20.96 24.92
CA GLY A 247 10.09 19.58 25.03
C GLY A 247 9.46 18.65 23.99
N ARG A 248 10.17 17.57 23.63
CA ARG A 248 9.78 16.63 22.56
C ARG A 248 8.36 16.08 22.73
N SER A 249 8.02 15.56 23.91
CA SER A 249 6.70 14.93 24.12
C SER A 249 5.52 15.90 23.96
N LYS A 250 5.66 17.14 24.41
CA LYS A 250 4.62 18.17 24.22
C LYS A 250 4.55 18.62 22.76
N ALA A 251 5.70 18.81 22.10
CA ALA A 251 5.76 19.14 20.68
C ALA A 251 5.10 18.05 19.82
N THR A 252 5.37 16.77 20.08
CA THR A 252 4.72 15.65 19.40
C THR A 252 3.21 15.65 19.63
N ARG A 253 2.75 15.88 20.87
CA ARG A 253 1.31 15.98 21.17
C ARG A 253 0.65 17.15 20.43
N SER A 254 1.29 18.30 20.37
CA SER A 254 0.80 19.46 19.62
C SER A 254 0.79 19.20 18.11
N LEU A 255 1.76 18.46 17.58
CA LEU A 255 1.76 18.07 16.16
C LEU A 255 0.64 17.08 15.84
N ILE A 256 0.37 16.13 16.74
CA ILE A 256 -0.77 15.20 16.67
C ILE A 256 -2.10 15.98 16.66
N GLU A 257 -2.19 17.08 17.40
CA GLU A 257 -3.38 17.93 17.47
C GLU A 257 -3.50 18.90 16.28
N HIS A 258 -2.46 19.00 15.44
CA HIS A 258 -2.44 19.90 14.29
C HIS A 258 -3.18 19.29 13.09
N ASN A 259 -3.90 20.12 12.34
CA ASN A 259 -4.58 19.78 11.08
C ASN A 259 -5.41 18.47 11.12
N ALA A 260 -6.25 18.31 12.15
CA ALA A 260 -7.18 17.17 12.26
C ALA A 260 -6.51 15.79 12.12
N GLY A 261 -5.24 15.68 12.52
CA GLY A 261 -4.55 14.40 12.61
C GLY A 261 -3.84 13.91 11.35
N GLN A 262 -3.67 14.76 10.33
CA GLN A 262 -2.96 14.38 9.09
C GLN A 262 -1.48 14.04 9.26
N LEU A 263 -0.89 14.44 10.38
CA LEU A 263 0.52 14.18 10.68
C LEU A 263 0.70 12.95 11.58
N HIS A 264 -0.35 12.19 11.86
CA HIS A 264 -0.26 11.00 12.72
C HIS A 264 0.58 9.89 12.12
N ALA A 265 0.50 9.62 10.81
CA ALA A 265 1.38 8.64 10.17
C ALA A 265 2.85 9.03 10.33
N TYR A 266 3.17 10.30 10.10
CA TYR A 266 4.52 10.83 10.30
C TYR A 266 4.98 10.65 11.75
N VAL A 267 4.13 11.03 12.71
CA VAL A 267 4.44 10.88 14.14
C VAL A 267 4.64 9.40 14.53
N LEU A 268 3.80 8.50 14.02
CA LEU A 268 3.92 7.06 14.27
C LEU A 268 5.23 6.51 13.69
N LEU A 269 5.63 6.93 12.49
CA LEU A 269 6.90 6.55 11.89
C LEU A 269 8.10 7.09 12.66
N GLU A 270 8.09 8.37 13.05
CA GLU A 270 9.14 8.95 13.88
C GLU A 270 9.23 8.27 15.25
N GLN A 271 8.10 7.85 15.81
CA GLN A 271 8.05 7.06 17.03
C GLN A 271 8.68 5.68 16.82
N ILE A 272 8.38 5.00 15.71
CA ILE A 272 9.04 3.74 15.33
C ILE A 272 10.55 3.93 15.19
N LYS A 273 11.02 4.99 14.51
CA LYS A 273 12.47 5.29 14.41
C LYS A 273 13.09 5.46 15.80
N SER A 274 12.39 6.18 16.67
CA SER A 274 12.81 6.39 18.04
C SER A 274 12.88 5.09 18.85
N ASP A 275 11.96 4.16 18.61
CA ASP A 275 11.90 2.88 19.30
C ASP A 275 13.02 1.94 18.84
N LEU A 276 13.34 1.95 17.55
CA LEU A 276 14.46 1.19 16.97
C LEU A 276 15.83 1.67 17.45
N HIS A 277 16.00 2.97 17.68
CA HIS A 277 17.27 3.54 18.15
C HIS A 277 17.52 3.32 19.64
N VAL A 278 16.45 3.30 20.44
CA VAL A 278 16.54 3.35 21.91
C VAL A 278 16.35 1.97 22.56
N GLY A 279 15.75 1.00 21.85
CA GLY A 279 15.57 -0.37 22.32
C GLY A 279 14.43 -0.52 23.34
N ARG A 280 14.57 -1.49 24.28
CA ARG A 280 13.53 -1.83 25.28
C ARG A 280 13.42 -0.76 26.37
N ARG A 281 12.52 0.20 26.20
CA ARG A 281 12.12 1.13 27.28
C ARG A 281 10.63 1.03 27.57
N LEU A 282 10.27 0.86 28.84
CA LEU A 282 8.88 0.73 29.29
C LEU A 282 8.00 1.91 28.84
N GLN A 283 8.59 3.12 28.76
CA GLN A 283 7.93 4.33 28.27
C GLN A 283 7.29 4.17 26.88
N ARG A 284 7.75 3.21 26.06
CA ARG A 284 7.22 2.95 24.71
C ARG A 284 5.95 2.11 24.73
N VAL A 285 5.75 1.33 25.78
CA VAL A 285 4.55 0.53 26.00
C VAL A 285 3.64 1.16 27.06
N GLU A 286 3.89 2.40 27.46
CA GLU A 286 3.23 3.05 28.59
C GLU A 286 1.70 3.07 28.51
N ASN A 287 1.13 3.38 27.35
CA ASN A 287 -0.33 3.42 27.19
C ASN A 287 -0.93 2.01 27.40
N SER A 288 -0.30 0.98 26.82
CA SER A 288 -0.67 -0.41 27.08
C SER A 288 -0.51 -0.80 28.54
N VAL A 289 0.58 -0.39 29.20
CA VAL A 289 0.80 -0.67 30.64
C VAL A 289 -0.29 -0.03 31.49
N GLN A 290 -0.70 1.21 31.21
CA GLN A 290 -1.79 1.87 31.94
C GLN A 290 -3.10 1.09 31.82
N VAL A 291 -3.43 0.61 30.63
CA VAL A 291 -4.61 -0.23 30.39
C VAL A 291 -4.48 -1.57 31.12
N LEU A 292 -3.32 -2.21 31.03
CA LEU A 292 -3.06 -3.52 31.64
C LEU A 292 -3.14 -3.47 33.16
N VAL A 293 -2.56 -2.45 33.82
CA VAL A 293 -2.68 -2.22 35.27
C VAL A 293 -4.15 -2.08 35.67
N GLY A 294 -4.95 -1.36 34.87
CA GLY A 294 -6.39 -1.23 35.10
C GLY A 294 -7.19 -2.53 34.95
N ILE A 295 -6.76 -3.42 34.05
CA ILE A 295 -7.45 -4.70 33.77
C ILE A 295 -7.05 -5.80 34.75
N SER A 296 -5.75 -5.97 35.03
CA SER A 296 -5.24 -7.09 35.84
C SER A 296 -5.08 -6.76 37.32
N GLY A 297 -4.97 -5.48 37.67
CA GLY A 297 -4.59 -5.04 39.02
C GLY A 297 -3.11 -5.31 39.37
N SER A 298 -2.32 -5.87 38.44
CA SER A 298 -0.88 -6.07 38.61
C SER A 298 -0.15 -4.73 38.64
N ASP A 299 0.95 -4.66 39.38
CA ASP A 299 1.76 -3.45 39.44
C ASP A 299 2.57 -3.23 38.15
N ARG A 300 3.18 -2.05 38.07
CA ARG A 300 3.97 -1.63 36.91
C ARG A 300 5.28 -2.41 36.78
N GLU A 301 5.83 -2.92 37.89
CA GLU A 301 7.09 -3.66 37.90
C GLU A 301 6.92 -5.05 37.27
N CYS A 302 5.81 -5.73 37.56
CA CYS A 302 5.39 -6.97 36.91
C CYS A 302 5.35 -6.81 35.38
N TRP A 303 4.65 -5.78 34.89
CA TRP A 303 4.58 -5.51 33.45
C TRP A 303 5.93 -5.15 32.83
N GLN A 304 6.81 -4.50 33.59
CA GLN A 304 8.16 -4.23 33.15
C GLN A 304 8.97 -5.50 32.95
N ALA A 305 8.91 -6.44 33.90
CA ALA A 305 9.56 -7.74 33.76
C ALA A 305 9.02 -8.51 32.55
N PHE A 306 7.69 -8.51 32.36
CA PHE A 306 7.04 -9.16 31.22
C PHE A 306 7.54 -8.61 29.87
N PHE A 307 7.53 -7.29 29.68
CA PHE A 307 7.99 -6.67 28.43
C PHE A 307 9.50 -6.79 28.21
N GLN A 308 10.29 -7.02 29.25
CA GLN A 308 11.71 -7.32 29.15
C GLN A 308 11.98 -8.77 28.71
N ASP A 309 11.06 -9.69 28.98
CA ASP A 309 11.21 -11.12 28.67
C ASP A 309 10.77 -11.51 27.25
N ILE A 310 9.88 -10.73 26.62
CA ILE A 310 9.44 -11.01 25.24
C ILE A 310 10.49 -10.65 24.18
N SER A 311 10.40 -11.27 22.98
CA SER A 311 11.29 -10.98 21.85
C SER A 311 11.26 -9.50 21.41
N LEU A 312 12.38 -8.97 20.88
CA LEU A 312 12.48 -7.55 20.46
C LEU A 312 11.45 -7.17 19.39
N SER A 313 11.23 -8.05 18.41
CA SER A 313 10.20 -7.87 17.38
C SER A 313 8.79 -7.77 18.00
N LEU A 314 8.48 -8.58 19.02
CA LEU A 314 7.16 -8.55 19.67
C LEU A 314 7.02 -7.31 20.56
N PHE A 315 8.10 -6.91 21.24
CA PHE A 315 8.14 -5.65 21.97
C PHE A 315 7.88 -4.45 21.04
N LEU A 316 8.49 -4.42 19.85
CA LEU A 316 8.27 -3.35 18.88
C LEU A 316 6.80 -3.29 18.42
N LEU A 317 6.18 -4.44 18.11
CA LEU A 317 4.75 -4.49 17.80
C LEU A 317 3.91 -3.92 18.95
N ASN A 318 4.22 -4.28 20.20
CA ASN A 318 3.51 -3.75 21.37
C ASN A 318 3.75 -2.26 21.57
N ALA A 319 4.95 -1.74 21.31
CA ALA A 319 5.26 -0.31 21.38
C ALA A 319 4.48 0.50 20.32
N ILE A 320 4.40 -0.03 19.09
CA ILE A 320 3.61 0.55 18.01
C ILE A 320 2.13 0.54 18.39
N PHE A 321 1.61 -0.61 18.85
CA PHE A 321 0.22 -0.72 19.29
C PHE A 321 -0.11 0.22 20.45
N SER A 322 0.77 0.30 21.45
CA SER A 322 0.66 1.23 22.57
C SER A 322 0.59 2.69 22.12
N SER A 323 1.43 3.07 21.15
CA SER A 323 1.38 4.40 20.54
C SER A 323 0.07 4.65 19.78
N ALA A 324 -0.46 3.61 19.13
CA ALA A 324 -1.69 3.69 18.36
C ALA A 324 -2.95 3.78 19.23
N LEU A 325 -2.94 3.30 20.47
CA LEU A 325 -4.11 3.35 21.38
C LEU A 325 -4.63 4.79 21.57
N THR A 326 -3.72 5.75 21.77
CA THR A 326 -4.11 7.17 21.87
C THR A 326 -4.72 7.70 20.57
N LEU A 327 -4.26 7.20 19.41
CA LEU A 327 -4.81 7.57 18.11
C LEU A 327 -6.21 6.97 17.92
N ILE A 328 -6.40 5.70 18.28
CA ILE A 328 -7.70 5.01 18.20
C ILE A 328 -8.74 5.76 19.04
N GLN A 329 -8.41 6.10 20.28
CA GLN A 329 -9.32 6.85 21.16
C GLN A 329 -9.72 8.21 20.56
N ARG A 330 -8.76 8.92 19.95
CA ARG A 330 -9.00 10.25 19.38
C ARG A 330 -9.78 10.22 18.08
N LEU A 331 -9.50 9.26 17.19
CA LEU A 331 -10.09 9.20 15.85
C LEU A 331 -11.44 8.48 15.84
N PHE A 332 -11.61 7.47 16.69
CA PHE A 332 -12.78 6.59 16.68
C PHE A 332 -13.59 6.62 17.98
N GLY A 333 -13.14 7.37 18.98
CA GLY A 333 -13.83 7.56 20.25
C GLY A 333 -13.56 6.45 21.28
N GLU A 334 -14.25 6.56 22.41
CA GLU A 334 -14.05 5.71 23.59
C GLU A 334 -14.46 4.24 23.35
N GLU A 335 -15.47 3.97 22.53
CA GLU A 335 -15.90 2.61 22.23
C GLU A 335 -14.82 1.81 21.49
N ALA A 336 -14.25 2.40 20.44
CA ALA A 336 -13.15 1.79 19.70
C ALA A 336 -11.87 1.64 20.55
N PHE A 337 -11.62 2.59 21.46
CA PHE A 337 -10.54 2.45 22.44
C PHE A 337 -10.79 1.27 23.39
N ALA A 338 -12.01 1.11 23.90
CA ALA A 338 -12.37 -0.01 24.76
C ALA A 338 -12.20 -1.36 24.02
N GLU A 339 -12.62 -1.45 22.76
CA GLU A 339 -12.38 -2.63 21.92
C GLU A 339 -10.90 -2.93 21.73
N ALA A 340 -10.09 -1.91 21.42
CA ALA A 340 -8.64 -2.06 21.30
C ALA A 340 -7.98 -2.44 22.63
N ALA A 341 -8.48 -1.94 23.76
CA ALA A 341 -8.00 -2.29 25.09
C ALA A 341 -8.29 -3.77 25.44
N LEU A 342 -9.39 -4.35 24.94
CA LEU A 342 -9.71 -5.77 25.16
C LEU A 342 -8.65 -6.71 24.55
N ILE A 343 -7.98 -6.30 23.47
CA ILE A 343 -6.90 -7.07 22.84
C ILE A 343 -5.75 -7.34 23.82
N LEU A 344 -5.50 -6.42 24.75
CA LEU A 344 -4.44 -6.56 25.75
C LEU A 344 -4.74 -7.65 26.79
N ARG A 345 -5.98 -8.15 26.90
CA ARG A 345 -6.31 -9.26 27.82
C ARG A 345 -5.48 -10.52 27.56
N ARG A 346 -5.13 -10.78 26.30
CA ARG A 346 -4.26 -11.92 25.94
C ARG A 346 -2.87 -11.81 26.53
N LEU A 347 -2.37 -10.59 26.77
CA LEU A 347 -1.10 -10.39 27.47
C LEU A 347 -1.23 -10.69 28.96
N VAL A 348 -2.38 -10.41 29.58
CA VAL A 348 -2.68 -10.81 30.98
C VAL A 348 -2.67 -12.32 31.12
N GLU A 349 -3.35 -13.03 30.23
CA GLU A 349 -3.33 -14.50 30.22
C GLU A 349 -1.91 -15.05 29.98
N ALA A 350 -1.14 -14.41 29.10
CA ALA A 350 0.23 -14.82 28.79
C ALA A 350 1.21 -14.55 29.95
N GLU A 351 1.01 -13.49 30.73
CA GLU A 351 1.84 -13.17 31.90
C GLU A 351 1.70 -14.24 32.99
N GLN A 352 0.51 -14.81 33.14
CA GLN A 352 0.20 -15.84 34.15
C GLN A 352 0.49 -17.28 33.71
N THR A 353 1.03 -17.45 32.50
CA THR A 353 1.22 -18.76 31.87
C THR A 353 2.67 -18.95 31.47
N GLU A 354 3.18 -20.19 31.52
CA GLU A 354 4.53 -20.51 31.09
C GLU A 354 4.57 -21.46 29.88
N GLY A 355 5.75 -21.59 29.28
CA GLY A 355 6.04 -22.57 28.23
C GLY A 355 5.25 -22.37 26.93
N GLN A 356 4.90 -23.47 26.26
CA GLN A 356 4.29 -23.43 24.92
C GLN A 356 2.93 -22.73 24.89
N GLN A 357 2.19 -22.76 26.00
CA GLN A 357 0.88 -22.10 26.08
C GLN A 357 1.04 -20.58 26.11
N ARG A 358 2.07 -20.06 26.80
CA ARG A 358 2.44 -18.63 26.76
C ARG A 358 2.72 -18.16 25.33
N GLU A 359 3.55 -18.90 24.60
CA GLU A 359 3.90 -18.56 23.21
C GLU A 359 2.67 -18.52 22.29
N ARG A 360 1.71 -19.43 22.50
CA ARG A 360 0.44 -19.40 21.75
C ARG A 360 -0.39 -18.16 22.06
N LEU A 361 -0.46 -17.76 23.33
CA LEU A 361 -1.18 -16.56 23.75
C LEU A 361 -0.53 -15.29 23.21
N LEU A 362 0.81 -15.20 23.24
CA LEU A 362 1.56 -14.10 22.63
C LEU A 362 1.32 -14.01 21.12
N ALA A 363 1.27 -15.14 20.42
CA ALA A 363 0.96 -15.16 18.99
C ALA A 363 -0.51 -14.76 18.69
N VAL A 364 -1.46 -15.08 19.57
CA VAL A 364 -2.85 -14.58 19.47
C VAL A 364 -2.88 -13.06 19.68
N ALA A 365 -2.26 -12.57 20.74
CA ALA A 365 -2.17 -11.13 21.03
C ALA A 365 -1.56 -10.36 19.87
N ALA A 366 -0.45 -10.84 19.31
CA ALA A 366 0.19 -10.23 18.15
C ALA A 366 -0.76 -10.13 16.95
N ARG A 367 -1.48 -11.20 16.61
CA ARG A 367 -2.45 -11.20 15.50
C ARG A 367 -3.60 -10.22 15.70
N GLU A 368 -4.14 -10.14 16.92
CA GLU A 368 -5.20 -9.19 17.25
C GLU A 368 -4.69 -7.74 17.16
N GLN A 369 -3.49 -7.44 17.68
CA GLN A 369 -2.84 -6.12 17.58
C GLN A 369 -2.58 -5.73 16.13
N ILE A 370 -2.06 -6.65 15.31
CA ILE A 370 -1.83 -6.45 13.88
C ILE A 370 -3.16 -6.13 13.17
N SER A 371 -4.24 -6.84 13.51
CA SER A 371 -5.56 -6.60 12.93
C SER A 371 -6.11 -5.22 13.29
N ALA A 372 -5.96 -4.79 14.54
CA ALA A 372 -6.38 -3.47 14.99
C ALA A 372 -5.55 -2.35 14.35
N LEU A 373 -4.23 -2.51 14.26
CA LEU A 373 -3.35 -1.56 13.56
C LEU A 373 -3.71 -1.47 12.07
N LYS A 374 -4.01 -2.60 11.43
CA LYS A 374 -4.50 -2.60 10.06
C LYS A 374 -5.82 -1.84 9.93
N ALA A 375 -6.80 -2.08 10.81
CA ALA A 375 -8.08 -1.38 10.77
C ALA A 375 -7.92 0.14 10.98
N LEU A 376 -7.01 0.54 11.87
CA LEU A 376 -6.61 1.94 12.05
C LEU A 376 -6.04 2.51 10.73
N LEU A 377 -5.06 1.83 10.11
CA LEU A 377 -4.46 2.29 8.85
C LEU A 377 -5.46 2.31 7.68
N ASP A 378 -6.34 1.32 7.56
CA ASP A 378 -7.39 1.29 6.54
C ASP A 378 -8.32 2.50 6.69
N SER A 379 -8.78 2.77 7.91
CA SER A 379 -9.65 3.90 8.21
C SER A 379 -8.93 5.24 8.01
N TYR A 380 -7.68 5.32 8.43
CA TYR A 380 -6.85 6.51 8.30
C TYR A 380 -6.49 6.79 6.84
N HIS A 381 -6.24 5.76 6.03
CA HIS A 381 -6.05 5.89 4.58
C HIS A 381 -7.32 6.40 3.90
N ALA A 382 -8.49 5.82 4.22
CA ALA A 382 -9.78 6.26 3.70
C ALA A 382 -10.13 7.70 4.09
N GLN A 383 -9.61 8.18 5.23
CA GLN A 383 -9.87 9.52 5.73
C GLN A 383 -8.82 10.54 5.31
N HIS A 384 -7.54 10.21 5.13
CA HIS A 384 -6.47 11.22 5.06
C HIS A 384 -5.44 11.05 3.94
N HIS A 385 -5.50 10.00 3.11
CA HIS A 385 -4.59 9.76 1.97
C HIS A 385 -3.11 9.94 2.30
N LEU A 386 -2.56 8.88 2.88
CA LEU A 386 -1.29 8.87 3.59
C LEU A 386 -0.04 8.85 2.70
N GLY A 387 -0.21 8.75 1.38
CA GLY A 387 0.88 8.78 0.40
C GLY A 387 1.97 7.75 0.69
N TRP A 388 3.25 8.15 0.53
CA TRP A 388 4.38 7.23 0.75
C TRP A 388 4.51 6.77 2.20
N LEU A 389 4.16 7.60 3.20
CA LEU A 389 4.28 7.24 4.61
C LEU A 389 3.44 6.00 4.97
N SER A 390 2.32 5.79 4.27
CA SER A 390 1.54 4.54 4.38
C SER A 390 2.35 3.33 3.97
N MET A 391 3.16 3.41 2.91
CA MET A 391 3.94 2.27 2.43
C MET A 391 4.88 1.74 3.52
N GLU A 392 5.54 2.63 4.25
CA GLU A 392 6.41 2.25 5.36
C GLU A 392 5.61 1.59 6.49
N LEU A 393 4.50 2.20 6.93
CA LEU A 393 3.65 1.63 7.97
C LEU A 393 3.04 0.28 7.56
N LEU A 394 2.64 0.13 6.30
CA LEU A 394 2.12 -1.11 5.74
C LEU A 394 3.22 -2.19 5.68
N ALA A 395 4.46 -1.82 5.38
CA ALA A 395 5.60 -2.73 5.38
C ALA A 395 5.82 -3.33 6.78
N PHE A 396 5.67 -2.52 7.84
CA PHE A 396 5.67 -3.03 9.23
C PHE A 396 4.54 -4.02 9.48
N ILE A 397 3.30 -3.68 9.12
CA ILE A 397 2.15 -4.60 9.28
C ILE A 397 2.37 -5.90 8.50
N TYR A 398 2.90 -5.81 7.29
CA TYR A 398 3.18 -6.96 6.44
C TYR A 398 4.25 -7.87 7.06
N ALA A 399 5.37 -7.30 7.53
CA ALA A 399 6.44 -8.03 8.19
C ALA A 399 5.95 -8.69 9.49
N PHE A 400 5.13 -8.00 10.29
CA PHE A 400 4.52 -8.58 11.49
C PHE A 400 3.53 -9.69 11.16
N LYS A 401 2.68 -9.53 10.14
CA LYS A 401 1.80 -10.62 9.65
C LYS A 401 2.63 -11.83 9.24
N TYR A 402 3.71 -11.62 8.49
CA TYR A 402 4.60 -12.71 8.14
C TYR A 402 5.15 -13.39 9.39
N ASN A 403 5.72 -12.65 10.33
CA ASN A 403 6.38 -13.23 11.51
C ASN A 403 5.40 -13.92 12.48
N TYR A 404 4.19 -13.39 12.66
CA TYR A 404 3.28 -13.79 13.75
C TYR A 404 1.97 -14.46 13.31
N ASP A 405 1.61 -14.39 12.03
CA ASP A 405 0.45 -15.10 11.49
C ASP A 405 0.88 -16.30 10.62
N PRO A 406 0.88 -17.53 11.17
CA PRO A 406 1.23 -18.72 10.40
C PRO A 406 0.23 -19.03 9.28
N GLY A 407 -1.01 -18.50 9.38
CA GLY A 407 -2.05 -18.64 8.35
C GLY A 407 -1.92 -17.64 7.20
N PHE A 408 -1.05 -16.64 7.32
CA PHE A 408 -0.89 -15.60 6.32
C PHE A 408 -0.39 -16.17 4.98
N GLN A 409 -1.19 -15.96 3.94
CA GLN A 409 -0.89 -16.32 2.55
C GLN A 409 -0.86 -15.04 1.70
N PRO A 410 0.31 -14.66 1.13
CA PRO A 410 0.51 -13.47 0.28
C PRO A 410 -0.32 -13.36 -1.00
N HIS A 411 -1.36 -14.17 -1.18
CA HIS A 411 -2.21 -14.19 -2.38
C HIS A 411 -3.69 -14.02 -2.04
N ALA A 412 -4.04 -13.93 -0.75
CA ALA A 412 -5.41 -13.84 -0.28
C ALA A 412 -5.86 -12.38 -0.24
N THR A 413 -5.99 -11.72 -1.40
CA THR A 413 -6.71 -10.43 -1.60
C THR A 413 -6.70 -9.54 -0.35
N ASP A 414 -5.51 -9.22 0.15
CA ASP A 414 -5.40 -8.44 1.37
C ASP A 414 -5.59 -6.98 0.99
N LYS A 415 -6.47 -6.25 1.67
CA LYS A 415 -6.70 -4.82 1.39
C LYS A 415 -5.41 -3.99 1.45
N LEU A 416 -4.36 -4.50 2.12
CA LEU A 416 -3.02 -3.91 2.11
C LEU A 416 -2.42 -3.78 0.70
N GLU A 417 -2.74 -4.70 -0.22
CA GLU A 417 -2.31 -4.64 -1.63
C GLU A 417 -3.05 -3.55 -2.40
N ALA A 418 -4.34 -3.32 -2.07
CA ALA A 418 -5.10 -2.22 -2.66
C ALA A 418 -4.56 -0.86 -2.23
N ILE A 419 -4.24 -0.69 -0.94
CA ILE A 419 -3.65 0.56 -0.44
C ILE A 419 -2.30 0.85 -1.12
N LEU A 420 -1.53 -0.19 -1.46
CA LEU A 420 -0.30 -0.04 -2.24
C LEU A 420 -0.54 0.49 -3.65
N ASP A 421 -1.52 -0.07 -4.35
CA ASP A 421 -1.92 0.39 -5.68
C ASP A 421 -2.38 1.87 -5.64
N ASP A 422 -2.98 2.29 -4.53
CA ASP A 422 -3.52 3.64 -4.34
C ASP A 422 -2.45 4.67 -3.90
N CYS A 423 -1.36 4.22 -3.25
CA CYS A 423 -0.40 5.12 -2.59
C CYS A 423 0.91 5.36 -3.34
N VAL A 424 1.25 4.54 -4.34
CA VAL A 424 2.59 4.57 -4.95
C VAL A 424 2.51 4.38 -6.47
N ASP A 425 3.25 5.19 -7.25
CA ASP A 425 3.39 4.93 -8.68
C ASP A 425 4.07 3.56 -8.86
N GLN A 426 3.39 2.65 -9.56
CA GLN A 426 3.92 1.32 -9.84
C GLN A 426 5.30 1.33 -10.51
N ARG A 427 5.68 2.43 -11.18
CA ARG A 427 7.03 2.62 -11.75
C ARG A 427 8.10 2.78 -10.67
N ASP A 428 7.77 3.37 -9.52
CA ASP A 428 8.69 3.59 -8.41
C ASP A 428 8.98 2.32 -7.62
N ILE A 429 8.12 1.30 -7.74
CA ILE A 429 8.24 0.01 -7.05
C ILE A 429 8.93 -1.06 -7.92
N ARG A 430 9.00 -0.86 -9.24
CA ARG A 430 9.61 -1.83 -10.17
C ARG A 430 11.12 -1.91 -9.99
N HIS A 431 11.55 -2.77 -9.07
CA HIS A 431 12.95 -3.12 -8.89
C HIS A 431 13.36 -4.23 -9.85
N ARG A 432 14.24 -3.88 -10.79
CA ARG A 432 14.95 -4.84 -11.63
C ARG A 432 16.16 -5.35 -10.87
N ILE A 433 16.15 -6.64 -10.54
CA ILE A 433 17.21 -7.33 -9.83
C ILE A 433 18.00 -8.18 -10.83
N VAL A 434 19.31 -7.97 -10.85
CA VAL A 434 20.26 -8.76 -11.63
C VAL A 434 21.03 -9.65 -10.68
N TYR A 435 21.08 -10.94 -10.95
CA TYR A 435 21.65 -11.94 -10.05
C TYR A 435 22.26 -13.09 -10.84
N GLU A 436 23.23 -13.77 -10.24
CA GLU A 436 23.87 -14.95 -10.81
C GLU A 436 23.21 -16.23 -10.29
N THR A 437 23.19 -17.25 -11.14
CA THR A 437 22.79 -18.62 -10.82
C THR A 437 23.86 -19.59 -11.30
N GLN A 438 23.77 -20.85 -10.89
CA GLN A 438 24.65 -21.92 -11.38
C GLN A 438 24.49 -22.17 -12.89
N PHE A 439 23.46 -21.60 -13.52
CA PHE A 439 23.18 -21.70 -14.96
C PHE A 439 23.47 -20.39 -15.72
N GLY A 440 24.06 -19.40 -15.05
CA GLY A 440 24.45 -18.10 -15.59
C GLY A 440 23.60 -16.93 -15.08
N ARG A 441 23.84 -15.77 -15.68
CA ARG A 441 23.26 -14.49 -15.29
C ARG A 441 21.78 -14.40 -15.60
N CYS A 442 21.01 -13.98 -14.60
CA CYS A 442 19.57 -13.81 -14.67
C CYS A 442 19.16 -12.37 -14.36
N THR A 443 17.96 -12.01 -14.78
CA THR A 443 17.34 -10.72 -14.47
C THR A 443 15.86 -10.96 -14.21
N ARG A 444 15.35 -10.43 -13.10
CA ARG A 444 13.92 -10.44 -12.77
C ARG A 444 13.49 -9.05 -12.32
N THR A 445 12.35 -8.60 -12.81
CA THR A 445 11.72 -7.36 -12.35
C THR A 445 10.59 -7.72 -11.41
N LEU A 446 10.57 -7.13 -10.22
CA LEU A 446 9.47 -7.31 -9.27
C LEU A 446 8.19 -6.65 -9.80
N SER A 447 7.09 -7.40 -9.74
CA SER A 447 5.75 -6.89 -10.03
C SER A 447 5.12 -6.27 -8.77
N PRO A 448 4.43 -5.12 -8.86
CA PRO A 448 3.64 -4.59 -7.75
C PRO A 448 2.33 -5.37 -7.53
N ALA A 449 2.19 -6.56 -8.12
CA ALA A 449 1.01 -7.41 -8.00
C ALA A 449 1.41 -8.87 -7.71
N GLY A 450 0.53 -9.58 -7.01
CA GLY A 450 0.71 -10.99 -6.67
C GLY A 450 1.83 -11.23 -5.66
N ALA A 451 2.57 -12.33 -5.82
CA ALA A 451 3.59 -12.76 -4.87
C ALA A 451 4.70 -11.74 -4.60
N ASP A 452 5.03 -10.93 -5.61
CA ASP A 452 6.14 -10.00 -5.56
C ASP A 452 5.86 -8.82 -4.62
N VAL A 453 4.59 -8.50 -4.32
CA VAL A 453 4.20 -7.49 -3.32
C VAL A 453 4.78 -7.82 -1.95
N ALA A 454 4.78 -9.10 -1.59
CA ALA A 454 5.36 -9.57 -0.34
C ALA A 454 6.85 -9.26 -0.24
N LEU A 455 7.57 -9.49 -1.34
CA LEU A 455 9.00 -9.23 -1.41
C LEU A 455 9.27 -7.73 -1.32
N ILE A 456 8.48 -6.91 -2.02
CA ILE A 456 8.57 -5.45 -1.96
C ILE A 456 8.31 -4.94 -0.54
N MET A 457 7.25 -5.42 0.12
CA MET A 457 6.91 -4.99 1.48
C MET A 457 8.00 -5.35 2.49
N ILE A 458 8.48 -6.59 2.44
CA ILE A 458 9.56 -7.04 3.33
C ILE A 458 10.87 -6.32 3.01
N HIS A 459 11.15 -6.02 1.74
CA HIS A 459 12.28 -5.19 1.33
C HIS A 459 12.25 -3.83 2.02
N GLN A 460 11.12 -3.12 1.94
CA GLN A 460 10.97 -1.78 2.53
C GLN A 460 11.11 -1.82 4.04
N TYR A 461 10.49 -2.82 4.69
CA TYR A 461 10.66 -3.05 6.12
C TYR A 461 12.13 -3.29 6.50
N ASN A 462 12.80 -4.25 5.87
CA ASN A 462 14.19 -4.60 6.20
C ASN A 462 15.14 -3.42 5.93
N ARG A 463 14.95 -2.70 4.83
CA ARG A 463 15.69 -1.46 4.52
C ARG A 463 15.50 -0.41 5.61
N TYR A 464 14.27 -0.21 6.08
CA TYR A 464 13.98 0.74 7.15
C TYR A 464 14.67 0.35 8.47
N ILE A 465 14.57 -0.93 8.86
CA ILE A 465 15.26 -1.46 10.05
C ILE A 465 16.78 -1.24 9.94
N LEU A 466 17.38 -1.61 8.81
CA LEU A 466 18.83 -1.45 8.59
C LEU A 466 19.29 0.01 8.57
N ALA A 467 18.43 0.94 8.17
CA ALA A 467 18.74 2.37 8.16
C ALA A 467 18.66 3.02 9.56
N HIS A 468 17.84 2.47 10.46
CA HIS A 468 17.45 3.14 11.71
C HIS A 468 17.73 2.36 12.99
N CYS A 469 18.18 1.12 12.92
CA CYS A 469 18.51 0.30 14.07
C CYS A 469 20.01 -0.04 14.10
N GLU A 470 20.66 0.20 15.24
CA GLU A 470 22.07 -0.14 15.45
C GLU A 470 22.29 -1.65 15.52
N TYR A 471 21.33 -2.39 16.08
CA TYR A 471 21.37 -3.85 16.25
C TYR A 471 20.17 -4.51 15.53
N PRO A 472 20.19 -4.57 14.18
CA PRO A 472 19.00 -4.84 13.37
C PRO A 472 18.56 -6.31 13.35
N LEU A 473 19.46 -7.26 13.61
CA LEU A 473 19.26 -8.69 13.30
C LEU A 473 17.98 -9.29 13.90
N GLU A 474 17.63 -8.90 15.13
CA GLU A 474 16.44 -9.41 15.83
C GLU A 474 15.12 -8.83 15.31
N TYR A 475 15.17 -7.76 14.52
CA TYR A 475 13.99 -7.11 13.94
C TYR A 475 13.74 -7.56 12.50
N LEU A 476 14.75 -8.03 11.78
CA LEU A 476 14.62 -8.33 10.35
C LEU A 476 13.62 -9.44 10.07
N CYS A 477 12.80 -9.25 9.05
CA CYS A 477 11.90 -10.27 8.56
C CYS A 477 12.67 -11.16 7.58
N ASN A 478 12.83 -12.44 7.94
CA ASN A 478 13.62 -13.40 7.16
C ASN A 478 12.78 -14.58 6.64
N PRO A 479 12.11 -14.42 5.48
CA PRO A 479 11.46 -15.54 4.80
C PRO A 479 12.35 -16.74 4.45
N LEU A 480 13.67 -16.56 4.40
CA LEU A 480 14.64 -17.58 4.01
C LEU A 480 15.14 -18.45 5.18
N GLN A 481 14.79 -18.08 6.42
CA GLN A 481 15.30 -18.72 7.63
C GLN A 481 15.17 -20.25 7.61
N ARG A 482 13.98 -20.76 7.27
CA ARG A 482 13.73 -22.21 7.22
C ARG A 482 14.65 -22.94 6.25
N LEU A 483 14.89 -22.36 5.06
CA LEU A 483 15.79 -22.97 4.08
C LEU A 483 17.24 -22.93 4.59
N SER A 484 17.66 -21.80 5.16
CA SER A 484 18.98 -21.66 5.78
C SER A 484 19.22 -22.70 6.88
N GLU A 485 18.28 -22.89 7.81
CA GLU A 485 18.41 -23.86 8.91
C GLU A 485 18.53 -25.31 8.42
N ILE A 486 17.77 -25.69 7.38
CA ILE A 486 17.85 -27.03 6.79
C ILE A 486 19.19 -27.22 6.07
N LEU A 487 19.64 -26.21 5.32
CA LEU A 487 20.94 -26.25 4.62
C LEU A 487 22.10 -26.30 5.60
N GLN A 488 22.09 -25.48 6.65
CA GLN A 488 23.14 -25.46 7.66
C GLN A 488 23.29 -26.84 8.30
N ARG A 489 22.19 -27.47 8.75
CA ARG A 489 22.24 -28.83 9.29
C ARG A 489 22.78 -29.84 8.29
N SER A 490 22.35 -29.75 7.03
CA SER A 490 22.79 -30.65 5.96
C SER A 490 24.30 -30.52 5.67
N LEU A 491 24.78 -29.28 5.51
CA LEU A 491 26.13 -28.99 5.07
C LEU A 491 27.14 -29.14 6.21
N SER A 492 26.82 -28.68 7.42
CA SER A 492 27.68 -28.88 8.59
C SER A 492 27.85 -30.37 8.93
N ALA A 493 26.80 -31.18 8.76
CA ALA A 493 26.91 -32.63 8.93
C ALA A 493 27.77 -33.27 7.83
N ALA A 494 27.68 -32.77 6.59
CA ALA A 494 28.46 -33.29 5.47
C ALA A 494 29.95 -32.93 5.57
N SER A 495 30.29 -31.80 6.20
CA SER A 495 31.67 -31.32 6.39
C SER A 495 32.31 -31.75 7.72
N ALA A 496 31.60 -32.50 8.57
CA ALA A 496 32.09 -32.87 9.91
C ALA A 496 33.39 -33.70 9.90
N GLY A 497 33.73 -34.33 8.76
CA GLY A 497 34.94 -35.13 8.55
C GLY A 497 36.03 -34.46 7.71
N GLY A 498 35.92 -33.17 7.37
CA GLY A 498 36.83 -32.48 6.46
C GLY A 498 36.18 -32.15 5.11
N GLU A 499 36.81 -32.52 3.99
CA GLU A 499 36.27 -32.26 2.66
C GLU A 499 34.92 -32.96 2.44
N ILE A 500 34.00 -32.26 1.79
CA ILE A 500 32.64 -32.78 1.54
C ILE A 500 32.69 -33.82 0.42
N GLU A 501 32.55 -35.10 0.80
CA GLU A 501 32.40 -36.19 -0.16
C GLU A 501 30.97 -36.24 -0.74
N ALA A 502 30.87 -36.45 -2.05
CA ALA A 502 29.60 -36.53 -2.79
C ALA A 502 28.59 -37.54 -2.20
N ALA A 503 29.05 -38.70 -1.72
CA ALA A 503 28.20 -39.72 -1.11
C ALA A 503 27.65 -39.29 0.26
N THR A 504 28.47 -38.58 1.04
CA THR A 504 28.08 -38.04 2.35
C THR A 504 27.12 -36.86 2.19
N LEU A 505 27.39 -35.95 1.27
CA LEU A 505 26.49 -34.86 0.91
C LEU A 505 25.10 -35.38 0.51
N LYS A 506 25.04 -36.40 -0.36
CA LYS A 506 23.78 -37.03 -0.76
C LYS A 506 22.99 -37.58 0.42
N ARG A 507 23.66 -38.27 1.36
CA ARG A 507 23.01 -38.81 2.57
C ARG A 507 22.45 -37.68 3.44
N CYS A 508 23.24 -36.64 3.72
CA CYS A 508 22.82 -35.51 4.57
C CYS A 508 21.65 -34.72 3.95
N ILE A 509 21.73 -34.36 2.67
CA ILE A 509 20.64 -33.67 1.96
C ILE A 509 19.36 -34.51 1.96
N ASN A 510 19.45 -35.82 1.74
CA ASN A 510 18.28 -36.69 1.78
C ASN A 510 17.70 -36.84 3.20
N ALA A 511 18.54 -36.84 4.23
CA ALA A 511 18.10 -36.94 5.61
C ALA A 511 17.32 -35.68 6.05
N GLU A 512 17.83 -34.50 5.73
CA GLU A 512 17.23 -33.23 6.16
C GLU A 512 16.06 -32.79 5.27
N PHE A 513 16.18 -32.91 3.95
CA PHE A 513 15.10 -32.52 3.04
C PHE A 513 14.07 -33.63 2.83
N GLY A 514 14.44 -34.91 2.84
CA GLY A 514 13.53 -36.06 2.74
C GLY A 514 12.36 -35.87 1.76
N THR A 515 11.13 -36.01 2.26
CA THR A 515 9.88 -35.74 1.52
C THR A 515 9.54 -34.24 1.41
N GLY A 516 10.27 -33.38 2.11
CA GLY A 516 10.17 -31.92 2.07
C GLY A 516 10.73 -31.28 0.80
N LYS A 517 11.43 -32.02 -0.07
CA LYS A 517 11.93 -31.53 -1.37
C LYS A 517 10.86 -30.95 -2.28
N SER A 518 9.63 -31.46 -2.18
CA SER A 518 8.48 -31.01 -2.95
C SER A 518 7.58 -30.01 -2.20
N LYS A 519 7.86 -29.79 -0.91
CA LYS A 519 7.10 -28.85 -0.06
C LYS A 519 7.66 -27.45 -0.20
N SER A 520 6.80 -26.45 -0.02
CA SER A 520 7.24 -25.07 0.03
C SER A 520 8.16 -24.82 1.24
N VAL A 521 9.27 -24.12 1.00
CA VAL A 521 10.18 -23.60 2.04
C VAL A 521 9.91 -22.14 2.38
N MET A 522 9.23 -21.41 1.49
CA MET A 522 8.88 -20.00 1.67
C MET A 522 7.38 -19.81 1.42
N ARG A 523 6.68 -19.21 2.39
CA ARG A 523 5.22 -18.94 2.27
C ARG A 523 4.89 -18.03 1.08
N ILE A 524 5.82 -17.18 0.70
CA ILE A 524 5.70 -16.29 -0.46
C ILE A 524 5.87 -17.09 -1.75
N GLY A 525 4.84 -17.11 -2.60
CA GLY A 525 4.89 -17.75 -3.92
C GLY A 525 4.97 -19.28 -3.90
N GLY A 526 4.83 -19.93 -2.74
CA GLY A 526 4.82 -21.39 -2.63
C GLY A 526 6.13 -22.07 -3.07
N LEU A 527 7.26 -21.37 -2.99
CA LEU A 527 8.53 -21.82 -3.58
C LEU A 527 9.09 -23.07 -2.93
N ARG A 528 9.59 -23.98 -3.77
CA ARG A 528 10.27 -25.20 -3.35
C ARG A 528 11.76 -24.97 -3.09
N PRO A 529 12.43 -25.86 -2.32
CA PRO A 529 13.87 -25.75 -2.03
C PRO A 529 14.74 -25.50 -3.27
N TYR A 530 14.50 -26.26 -4.34
CA TYR A 530 15.25 -26.13 -5.59
C TYR A 530 15.15 -24.72 -6.19
N GLU A 531 13.92 -24.21 -6.34
CA GLU A 531 13.65 -22.92 -6.99
C GLU A 531 14.23 -21.76 -6.18
N CYS A 532 14.08 -21.84 -4.85
CA CYS A 532 14.62 -20.84 -3.93
C CYS A 532 16.15 -20.84 -3.94
N LEU A 533 16.78 -22.02 -3.95
CA LEU A 533 18.24 -22.15 -3.92
C LEU A 533 18.91 -21.81 -5.26
N ARG A 534 18.29 -22.18 -6.39
CA ARG A 534 18.73 -21.79 -7.74
C ARG A 534 18.78 -20.28 -7.87
N ASP A 535 17.75 -19.59 -7.39
CA ASP A 535 17.62 -18.13 -7.50
C ASP A 535 17.97 -17.42 -6.16
N VAL A 536 18.85 -18.01 -5.34
CA VAL A 536 19.14 -17.49 -3.98
C VAL A 536 19.63 -16.04 -3.99
N GLY A 537 20.45 -15.66 -4.96
CA GLY A 537 20.94 -14.28 -5.12
C GLY A 537 19.81 -13.29 -5.38
N PHE A 538 18.76 -13.70 -6.10
CA PHE A 538 17.56 -12.90 -6.28
C PHE A 538 16.83 -12.69 -4.95
N TYR A 539 16.57 -13.75 -4.19
CA TYR A 539 15.81 -13.62 -2.95
C TYR A 539 16.55 -12.85 -1.86
N LEU A 540 17.87 -13.05 -1.73
CA LEU A 540 18.69 -12.24 -0.83
C LEU A 540 18.59 -10.75 -1.20
N SER A 541 18.65 -10.43 -2.49
CA SER A 541 18.54 -9.04 -2.97
C SER A 541 17.13 -8.47 -2.80
N ALA A 542 16.11 -9.25 -3.17
CA ALA A 542 14.72 -8.84 -3.09
C ALA A 542 14.28 -8.59 -1.65
N LEU A 543 14.86 -9.29 -0.66
CA LEU A 543 14.54 -9.13 0.75
C LEU A 543 15.48 -8.16 1.49
N HIS A 544 16.50 -7.62 0.81
CA HIS A 544 17.54 -6.78 1.39
C HIS A 544 18.36 -7.47 2.51
N LEU A 545 18.75 -8.73 2.26
CA LEU A 545 19.45 -9.61 3.19
C LEU A 545 20.85 -10.04 2.69
N GLU A 546 21.37 -9.43 1.63
CA GLU A 546 22.62 -9.84 0.93
C GLU A 546 23.86 -9.81 1.84
N LYS A 547 23.84 -8.98 2.88
CA LYS A 547 24.95 -8.82 3.83
C LYS A 547 24.70 -9.52 5.17
N GLN A 548 23.57 -10.22 5.31
CA GLN A 548 23.11 -10.75 6.60
C GLN A 548 23.44 -12.23 6.75
N GLU A 549 24.74 -12.56 6.70
CA GLU A 549 25.24 -13.93 6.85
C GLU A 549 24.82 -14.56 8.17
N ALA A 550 24.84 -13.78 9.25
CA ALA A 550 24.41 -14.23 10.58
C ALA A 550 22.95 -14.74 10.62
N LEU A 551 22.06 -14.19 9.79
CA LEU A 551 20.67 -14.64 9.69
C LEU A 551 20.48 -15.85 8.78
N ASN A 552 21.41 -16.05 7.84
CA ASN A 552 21.28 -17.04 6.78
C ASN A 552 22.50 -17.95 6.64
N PRO A 553 23.09 -18.47 7.74
CA PRO A 553 24.37 -19.17 7.70
C PRO A 553 24.38 -20.37 6.74
N GLY A 554 23.27 -21.12 6.62
CA GLY A 554 23.19 -22.24 5.69
C GLY A 554 23.18 -21.83 4.21
N LEU A 555 22.63 -20.65 3.89
CA LEU A 555 22.68 -20.12 2.52
C LEU A 555 24.09 -19.66 2.16
N PHE A 556 24.80 -19.02 3.08
CA PHE A 556 26.18 -18.60 2.85
C PHE A 556 27.15 -19.79 2.79
N LEU A 557 26.92 -20.83 3.61
CA LEU A 557 27.62 -22.11 3.47
C LEU A 557 27.41 -22.73 2.09
N TYR A 558 26.18 -22.69 1.56
CA TYR A 558 25.88 -23.17 0.21
C TYR A 558 26.60 -22.33 -0.87
N LEU A 559 26.56 -21.00 -0.76
CA LEU A 559 27.20 -20.09 -1.70
C LEU A 559 28.73 -20.21 -1.69
N ALA A 560 29.32 -20.66 -0.58
CA ALA A 560 30.76 -20.91 -0.45
C ALA A 560 31.20 -22.27 -1.04
N LEU A 561 30.27 -23.16 -1.41
CA LEU A 561 30.61 -24.42 -2.06
C LEU A 561 31.18 -24.19 -3.47
N SER A 562 31.99 -25.13 -3.96
CA SER A 562 32.38 -25.15 -5.38
C SER A 562 31.18 -25.35 -6.30
N ASP A 563 31.24 -24.83 -7.53
CA ASP A 563 30.15 -24.93 -8.50
C ASP A 563 29.68 -26.39 -8.67
N ALA A 564 30.61 -27.35 -8.73
CA ALA A 564 30.29 -28.77 -8.84
C ALA A 564 29.40 -29.27 -7.67
N LEU A 565 29.70 -28.86 -6.44
CA LEU A 565 28.92 -29.22 -5.26
C LEU A 565 27.58 -28.48 -5.23
N GLN A 566 27.53 -27.21 -5.66
CA GLN A 566 26.27 -26.47 -5.79
C GLN A 566 25.33 -27.14 -6.80
N HIS A 567 25.83 -27.51 -7.98
CA HIS A 567 25.10 -28.29 -8.99
C HIS A 567 24.61 -29.62 -8.43
N GLN A 568 25.44 -30.33 -7.65
CA GLN A 568 25.06 -31.59 -7.02
C GLN A 568 23.91 -31.41 -6.01
N VAL A 569 23.95 -30.37 -5.16
CA VAL A 569 22.86 -30.06 -4.23
C VAL A 569 21.57 -29.78 -5.01
N LEU A 570 21.60 -28.95 -6.05
CA LEU A 570 20.43 -28.65 -6.88
C LEU A 570 19.86 -29.92 -7.54
N GLN A 571 20.72 -30.77 -8.11
CA GLN A 571 20.29 -32.04 -8.70
C GLN A 571 19.64 -32.97 -7.66
N LEU A 572 20.15 -32.99 -6.43
CA LEU A 572 19.58 -33.79 -5.34
C LEU A 572 18.23 -33.27 -4.85
N LEU A 573 18.01 -31.95 -4.90
CA LEU A 573 16.75 -31.33 -4.50
C LEU A 573 15.65 -31.56 -5.55
N SER A 574 15.96 -31.40 -6.84
CA SER A 574 15.03 -31.70 -7.94
C SER A 574 15.77 -32.12 -9.21
N PRO A 575 15.90 -33.44 -9.49
CA PRO A 575 16.56 -33.91 -10.71
C PRO A 575 15.86 -33.43 -11.98
N ALA A 576 14.53 -33.36 -11.97
CA ALA A 576 13.72 -32.96 -13.11
C ALA A 576 13.91 -31.48 -13.46
N SER A 577 13.81 -30.60 -12.46
CA SER A 577 14.01 -29.15 -12.65
C SER A 577 15.45 -28.83 -13.03
N TYR A 578 16.42 -29.52 -12.43
CA TYR A 578 17.84 -29.40 -12.78
C TYR A 578 18.10 -29.74 -14.25
N ALA A 579 17.56 -30.87 -14.73
CA ALA A 579 17.72 -31.28 -16.12
C ALA A 579 17.03 -30.32 -17.11
N GLU A 580 15.98 -29.62 -16.69
CA GLU A 580 15.35 -28.58 -17.50
C GLU A 580 16.22 -27.31 -17.58
N ASP A 581 16.72 -26.81 -16.46
CA ASP A 581 17.58 -25.61 -16.44
C ASP A 581 18.90 -25.86 -17.18
N LEU A 582 19.50 -27.05 -17.07
CA LEU A 582 20.68 -27.43 -17.84
C LEU A 582 20.42 -27.43 -19.35
N ARG A 583 19.27 -27.96 -19.79
CA ARG A 583 18.87 -27.91 -21.21
C ARG A 583 18.67 -26.48 -21.70
N ARG A 584 18.08 -25.60 -20.88
CA ARG A 584 17.89 -24.17 -21.21
C ARG A 584 19.22 -23.44 -21.34
N GLN A 585 20.20 -23.75 -20.48
CA GLN A 585 21.55 -23.21 -20.56
C GLN A 585 22.24 -23.63 -21.86
N GLN A 586 22.20 -24.92 -22.21
CA GLN A 586 22.76 -25.44 -23.46
C GLN A 586 22.10 -24.82 -24.71
N ALA A 587 20.78 -24.59 -24.67
CA ALA A 587 20.06 -23.93 -25.77
C ALA A 587 20.39 -22.43 -25.91
N ARG A 588 20.83 -21.77 -24.82
CA ARG A 588 21.28 -20.37 -24.83
C ARG A 588 22.75 -20.22 -25.22
N SER A 589 23.50 -21.32 -25.27
CA SER A 589 24.86 -21.41 -25.79
C SER A 589 24.88 -22.04 -27.19
N PRO A 590 24.38 -21.40 -28.26
CA PRO A 590 24.86 -21.75 -29.58
C PRO A 590 26.25 -21.15 -29.75
N GLU A 591 27.22 -22.02 -30.00
CA GLU A 591 28.48 -21.66 -30.63
C GLU A 591 28.17 -20.78 -31.87
N SER A 592 28.80 -19.61 -31.95
CA SER A 592 29.27 -19.10 -33.23
C SER A 592 30.78 -19.27 -33.22
N PRO A 593 31.32 -20.41 -33.70
CA PRO A 593 32.70 -20.46 -34.12
C PRO A 593 32.76 -19.83 -35.51
N ASP A 594 33.72 -18.93 -35.72
CA ASP A 594 34.31 -18.57 -37.00
C ASP A 594 33.47 -18.78 -38.27
N GLN A 595 32.92 -17.69 -38.80
CA GLN A 595 33.12 -17.41 -40.21
C GLN A 595 33.73 -16.02 -40.32
N GLY A 596 35.06 -15.99 -40.42
CA GLY A 596 35.77 -14.85 -40.97
C GLY A 596 35.37 -14.65 -42.42
N PHE A 597 34.98 -13.42 -42.75
CA PHE A 597 35.61 -12.55 -43.74
C PHE A 597 35.00 -11.15 -43.62
#